data_AF-A0A059LKI7-F1
#
_entry.id   AF-A0A059LKI7-F1
#
_cell.length_a   1.000
_cell.length_b   1.000
_cell.length_c   1.000
_cell.angle_alpha   90.00
_cell.angle_beta   90.00
_cell.angle_gamma   90.00
#
_symmetry.space_group_name_H-M   'P 1'
#
loop_
_entity.id
_entity.type
_entity.pdbx_description
1 polymer ?
#
loop_
_entity_poly.entity_id
_entity_poly.type
_entity_poly.pdbx_seq_one_letter_code
_entity_poly.pdbx_strand_id
1 'polypeptide(L)'
;MRTTRTWCRCPMEMHIACVCGFAWILPTAVSRRQDSSLGKYVVVTGVSPTPLGEGKSTLTVGLCQALGAHLGLRAVACVRQPSQGPTFGIKGGAAGGGYSQVIPMDEFNLHLTGDIHAVAAANNLIAAALEARMFHESTQSDEALFNRLFPVRKSGGESRRPLAPGQAARLEKLGLPLEAARDAELLNSEQRRRLARLDVDPDQVSWRRVLDTNDRFLRSITIGQGASEKGHTRETGFDIAVASEVMAVLALARDLRDLRERLGRMVVASSRAGEPVTAEDLGVAGAAAALLRDACQPTLMQTLEGTPVLVHAGPFANIAHGNSSVAADLLALRLAGEEGVVVTEAGFGADIGLEKFCAIKCRASGLAPD
;
A
#
# COMPACT_ATOMS: atom_id res chain seq x y z
N MET A 1 -7.58 19.70 -30.75
CA MET A 1 -6.19 20.04 -31.12
C MET A 1 -5.27 19.50 -30.04
N ARG A 2 -4.48 18.45 -30.33
CA ARG A 2 -3.55 17.83 -29.38
C ARG A 2 -2.25 18.64 -29.40
N THR A 3 -2.02 19.46 -28.38
CA THR A 3 -0.74 20.13 -28.16
C THR A 3 0.09 19.30 -27.19
N THR A 4 0.93 18.42 -27.74
CA THR A 4 2.07 17.85 -27.03
C THR A 4 3.10 18.96 -26.81
N ARG A 5 3.07 19.64 -25.66
CA ARG A 5 4.24 20.38 -25.19
C ARG A 5 5.16 19.41 -24.46
N THR A 6 6.37 19.25 -24.98
CA THR A 6 7.50 18.52 -24.39
C THR A 6 8.01 19.28 -23.16
N TRP A 7 7.69 18.81 -21.95
CA TRP A 7 7.91 19.52 -20.68
C TRP A 7 8.99 18.91 -19.79
N CYS A 8 10.02 18.39 -20.42
CA CYS A 8 11.35 18.21 -19.87
C CYS A 8 12.23 18.08 -21.10
N ARG A 9 13.43 18.67 -21.14
CA ARG A 9 14.47 18.23 -22.11
C ARG A 9 14.96 16.84 -21.71
N CYS A 10 14.05 15.86 -21.68
CA CYS A 10 14.29 14.46 -21.42
C CYS A 10 14.29 13.77 -22.78
N PRO A 11 15.41 13.20 -23.27
CA PRO A 11 15.50 12.64 -24.62
C PRO A 11 14.73 11.32 -24.82
N MET A 12 13.70 11.00 -24.02
CA MET A 12 13.09 9.67 -24.01
C MET A 12 11.58 9.71 -23.87
N GLU A 13 10.93 8.87 -24.67
CA GLU A 13 9.55 8.40 -24.51
C GLU A 13 9.32 7.90 -23.08
N MET A 14 8.84 8.77 -22.20
CA MET A 14 8.05 8.33 -21.06
C MET A 14 6.71 7.90 -21.63
N HIS A 15 6.41 6.61 -21.56
CA HIS A 15 5.04 6.12 -21.78
C HIS A 15 4.19 6.57 -20.59
N ILE A 16 3.82 7.84 -20.60
CA ILE A 16 2.78 8.40 -19.76
C ILE A 16 1.46 7.93 -20.37
N ALA A 17 0.78 7.02 -19.70
CA ALA A 17 -0.61 6.70 -20.04
C ALA A 17 -1.46 7.89 -19.58
N CYS A 18 -1.69 8.83 -20.51
CA CYS A 18 -2.44 10.05 -20.24
C CYS A 18 -3.93 9.81 -20.48
N VAL A 19 -4.75 9.86 -19.43
CA VAL A 19 -6.21 9.91 -19.55
C VAL A 19 -6.67 11.19 -18.85
N CYS A 20 -7.37 12.05 -19.57
CA CYS A 20 -8.07 13.23 -19.03
C CYS A 20 -7.25 14.15 -18.09
N GLY A 21 -5.96 14.38 -18.36
CA GLY A 21 -5.12 15.28 -17.54
C GLY A 21 -4.33 14.60 -16.42
N PHE A 22 -4.42 13.28 -16.31
CA PHE A 22 -3.67 12.45 -15.37
C PHE A 22 -2.63 11.62 -16.08
N ALA A 23 -1.54 11.34 -15.39
CA ALA A 23 -0.45 10.54 -15.90
C ALA A 23 0.01 9.54 -14.84
N TRP A 24 -0.13 8.25 -15.15
CA TRP A 24 0.63 7.22 -14.47
C TRP A 24 2.07 7.26 -14.95
N ILE A 25 3.02 7.24 -14.02
CA ILE A 25 4.43 7.12 -14.37
C ILE A 25 4.83 5.65 -14.28
N LEU A 26 5.03 5.04 -15.47
CA LEU A 26 5.34 3.62 -15.57
C LEU A 26 6.68 3.26 -14.89
N PRO A 27 6.79 2.04 -14.34
CA PRO A 27 8.02 1.53 -13.71
C PRO A 27 9.28 1.61 -14.60
N THR A 28 9.11 1.59 -15.93
CA THR A 28 10.20 1.69 -16.91
C THR A 28 10.88 3.06 -16.92
N ALA A 29 10.18 4.13 -16.52
CA ALA A 29 10.78 5.46 -16.38
C ALA A 29 11.74 5.53 -15.19
N VAL A 30 11.44 4.78 -14.11
CA VAL A 30 12.25 4.70 -12.89
C VAL A 30 13.52 3.87 -13.11
N SER A 31 13.46 2.76 -13.86
CA SER A 31 14.60 1.86 -14.07
C SER A 31 15.70 2.46 -14.98
N ARG A 32 15.34 3.34 -15.92
CA ARG A 32 16.33 3.99 -16.82
C ARG A 32 17.22 5.05 -16.14
N ARG A 33 16.91 5.46 -14.91
CA ARG A 33 17.62 6.51 -14.14
C ARG A 33 18.17 6.03 -12.80
N GLN A 34 18.57 4.76 -12.68
CA GLN A 34 19.15 4.28 -11.43
C GLN A 34 20.49 4.96 -11.07
N ASP A 35 21.26 5.41 -12.06
CA ASP A 35 22.59 6.06 -11.88
C ASP A 35 22.56 7.60 -11.90
N SER A 36 21.38 8.25 -11.90
CA SER A 36 21.34 9.73 -11.87
C SER A 36 21.52 10.27 -10.45
N SER A 37 22.29 11.35 -10.30
CA SER A 37 22.36 12.12 -9.06
C SER A 37 20.96 12.60 -8.64
N LEU A 38 20.61 12.37 -7.38
CA LEU A 38 19.32 12.76 -6.80
C LEU A 38 19.29 14.27 -6.56
N GLY A 39 18.10 14.87 -6.70
CA GLY A 39 17.87 16.25 -6.29
C GLY A 39 17.84 16.44 -4.77
N LYS A 40 17.71 17.70 -4.36
CA LYS A 40 17.58 18.09 -2.95
C LYS A 40 16.25 17.66 -2.37
N TYR A 41 16.25 17.07 -1.18
CA TYR A 41 15.06 16.54 -0.54
C TYR A 41 14.62 17.40 0.65
N VAL A 42 13.58 18.21 0.45
CA VAL A 42 13.07 19.16 1.44
C VAL A 42 11.78 18.64 2.04
N VAL A 43 11.73 18.53 3.36
CA VAL A 43 10.52 18.12 4.11
C VAL A 43 9.87 19.31 4.80
N VAL A 44 8.61 19.56 4.49
CA VAL A 44 7.78 20.55 5.17
C VAL A 44 7.07 19.88 6.35
N THR A 45 7.23 20.48 7.53
CA THR A 45 6.51 20.07 8.74
C THR A 45 5.86 21.29 9.40
N GLY A 46 5.20 21.12 10.55
CA GLY A 46 4.65 22.23 11.31
C GLY A 46 4.75 22.02 12.82
N VAL A 47 4.24 22.99 13.56
CA VAL A 47 3.98 22.87 14.99
C VAL A 47 2.84 21.89 15.26
N SER A 48 2.63 21.53 16.53
CA SER A 48 1.47 20.74 16.94
C SER A 48 0.18 21.40 16.46
N PRO A 49 -0.77 20.65 15.85
CA PRO A 49 -1.94 21.24 15.24
C PRO A 49 -2.83 21.99 16.24
N THR A 50 -3.40 23.09 15.78
CA THR A 50 -4.31 23.97 16.51
C THR A 50 -5.61 24.13 15.72
N PRO A 51 -6.73 24.53 16.36
CA PRO A 51 -7.99 24.79 15.65
C PRO A 51 -7.91 25.89 14.58
N LEU A 52 -6.87 26.75 14.62
CA LEU A 52 -6.68 27.84 13.66
C LEU A 52 -6.14 27.37 12.31
N GLY A 53 -5.53 26.19 12.26
CA GLY A 53 -4.93 25.61 11.06
C GLY A 53 -3.57 26.23 10.69
N GLU A 54 -2.61 25.38 10.35
CA GLU A 54 -1.21 25.80 10.13
C GLU A 54 -0.87 26.00 8.65
N GLY A 55 -1.74 25.59 7.73
CA GLY A 55 -1.51 25.75 6.29
C GLY A 55 -0.33 24.94 5.73
N LYS A 56 0.03 23.81 6.35
CA LYS A 56 1.21 23.00 5.97
C LYS A 56 1.24 22.65 4.48
N SER A 57 0.16 22.07 3.97
CA SER A 57 0.09 21.67 2.55
C SER A 57 0.05 22.87 1.61
N THR A 58 -0.53 23.99 2.05
CA THR A 58 -0.45 25.27 1.32
C THR A 58 1.00 25.74 1.19
N LEU A 59 1.80 25.64 2.25
CA LEU A 59 3.23 25.96 2.22
C LEU A 59 4.01 24.99 1.32
N THR A 60 3.74 23.69 1.39
CA THR A 60 4.36 22.67 0.51
C THR A 60 4.15 23.01 -0.96
N VAL A 61 2.91 23.28 -1.35
CA VAL A 61 2.54 23.63 -2.73
C VAL A 61 3.12 24.98 -3.13
N GLY A 62 3.00 26.00 -2.28
CA GLY A 62 3.49 27.34 -2.54
C GLY A 62 5.02 27.43 -2.65
N LEU A 63 5.74 26.69 -1.81
CA LEU A 63 7.20 26.59 -1.90
C LEU A 63 7.61 25.93 -3.22
N CYS A 64 6.92 24.86 -3.63
CA CYS A 64 7.19 24.21 -4.89
C CYS A 64 6.92 25.14 -6.08
N GLN A 65 5.81 25.90 -6.07
CA GLN A 65 5.51 26.92 -7.08
C GLN A 65 6.60 28.00 -7.14
N ALA A 66 7.03 28.53 -6.00
CA ALA A 66 8.09 29.53 -5.94
C ALA A 66 9.39 29.01 -6.57
N LEU A 67 9.82 27.79 -6.21
CA LEU A 67 11.03 27.17 -6.76
C LEU A 67 10.89 26.88 -8.27
N GLY A 68 9.75 26.33 -8.68
CA GLY A 68 9.51 25.88 -10.05
C GLY A 68 9.15 27.02 -11.00
N ALA A 69 7.98 27.62 -10.79
CA ALA A 69 7.38 28.59 -11.71
C ALA A 69 8.06 29.96 -11.66
N HIS A 70 8.56 30.39 -10.50
CA HIS A 70 9.13 31.73 -10.32
C HIS A 70 10.66 31.76 -10.38
N LEU A 71 11.35 30.76 -9.82
CA LEU A 71 12.82 30.68 -9.81
C LEU A 71 13.40 29.81 -10.93
N GLY A 72 12.56 29.11 -11.69
CA GLY A 72 12.99 28.29 -12.82
C GLY A 72 13.78 27.02 -12.44
N LEU A 73 13.73 26.62 -11.17
CA LEU A 73 14.36 25.38 -10.71
C LEU A 73 13.52 24.17 -11.11
N ARG A 74 14.16 23.00 -11.23
CA ARG A 74 13.45 21.73 -11.40
C ARG A 74 12.82 21.31 -10.08
N ALA A 75 11.61 21.79 -9.80
CA ALA A 75 10.89 21.53 -8.56
C ALA A 75 9.75 20.53 -8.76
N VAL A 76 9.61 19.57 -7.84
CA VAL A 76 8.49 18.62 -7.80
C VAL A 76 7.94 18.52 -6.37
N ALA A 77 6.63 18.61 -6.19
CA ALA A 77 6.01 18.37 -4.89
C ALA A 77 5.56 16.91 -4.75
N CYS A 78 5.66 16.33 -3.55
CA CYS A 78 5.11 15.03 -3.23
C CYS A 78 4.13 15.14 -2.07
N VAL A 79 2.87 14.78 -2.29
CA VAL A 79 1.79 14.92 -1.29
C VAL A 79 0.99 13.63 -1.14
N ARG A 80 0.25 13.53 -0.04
CA ARG A 80 -0.61 12.38 0.24
C ARG A 80 -1.94 12.51 -0.50
N GLN A 81 -2.47 11.37 -0.92
CA GLN A 81 -3.87 11.29 -1.34
C GLN A 81 -4.78 11.41 -0.10
N PRO A 82 -5.78 12.30 -0.10
CA PRO A 82 -6.77 12.34 0.97
C PRO A 82 -7.77 11.18 0.85
N SER A 83 -8.28 10.74 2.00
CA SER A 83 -9.46 9.87 2.06
C SER A 83 -10.70 10.63 1.59
N GLN A 84 -11.58 9.97 0.82
CA GLN A 84 -12.83 10.58 0.36
C GLN A 84 -13.88 10.65 1.48
N GLY A 85 -13.80 9.77 2.49
CA GLY A 85 -14.78 9.69 3.57
C GLY A 85 -14.99 11.04 4.30
N PRO A 86 -13.91 11.72 4.74
CA PRO A 86 -13.98 13.05 5.32
C PRO A 86 -14.52 14.15 4.40
N THR A 87 -14.35 14.03 3.07
CA THR A 87 -14.83 15.00 2.07
C THR A 87 -16.35 15.18 2.14
N PHE A 88 -17.09 14.11 2.42
CA PHE A 88 -18.55 14.14 2.58
C PHE A 88 -19.01 14.48 4.01
N GLY A 89 -18.07 14.80 4.90
CA GLY A 89 -18.35 15.20 6.29
C GLY A 89 -18.04 16.67 6.54
N ILE A 90 -17.01 16.92 7.34
CA ILE A 90 -16.62 18.27 7.82
C ILE A 90 -15.39 18.80 7.09
N LYS A 91 -14.55 17.92 6.52
CA LYS A 91 -13.22 18.31 6.05
C LYS A 91 -13.30 18.68 4.57
N GLY A 92 -13.11 19.96 4.25
CA GLY A 92 -12.85 20.43 2.89
C GLY A 92 -11.53 19.89 2.33
N GLY A 93 -11.28 20.15 1.04
CA GLY A 93 -10.19 19.55 0.30
C GLY A 93 -8.80 19.75 0.90
N ALA A 94 -7.95 18.72 0.82
CA ALA A 94 -6.62 18.69 1.44
C ALA A 94 -5.47 19.06 0.47
N ALA A 95 -5.79 19.71 -0.65
CA ALA A 95 -4.87 19.97 -1.77
C ALA A 95 -4.06 21.28 -1.65
N GLY A 96 -3.99 21.88 -0.46
CA GLY A 96 -3.50 23.25 -0.26
C GLY A 96 -4.64 24.26 -0.12
N GLY A 97 -4.43 25.51 -0.52
CA GLY A 97 -5.45 26.56 -0.44
C GLY A 97 -5.03 27.90 -1.07
N GLY A 98 -6.00 28.77 -1.34
CA GLY A 98 -5.73 30.09 -1.94
C GLY A 98 -5.15 29.97 -3.35
N TYR A 99 -4.00 30.58 -3.64
CA TYR A 99 -3.32 30.43 -4.94
C TYR A 99 -2.31 29.26 -4.98
N SER A 100 -2.17 28.54 -3.86
CA SER A 100 -1.25 27.41 -3.71
C SER A 100 -2.02 26.13 -3.48
N GLN A 101 -2.52 25.58 -4.57
CA GLN A 101 -3.33 24.36 -4.58
C GLN A 101 -3.00 23.44 -5.76
N VAL A 102 -3.22 22.14 -5.54
CA VAL A 102 -3.12 21.08 -6.56
C VAL A 102 -4.45 20.98 -7.30
N ILE A 103 -4.39 20.84 -8.63
CA ILE A 103 -5.56 20.73 -9.51
C ILE A 103 -5.51 19.47 -10.39
N PRO A 104 -6.70 18.95 -10.79
CA PRO A 104 -8.06 19.37 -10.39
C PRO A 104 -8.47 18.87 -8.98
N MET A 105 -9.16 19.72 -8.20
CA MET A 105 -9.44 19.47 -6.77
C MET A 105 -10.58 18.47 -6.51
N ASP A 106 -11.58 18.43 -7.37
CA ASP A 106 -12.68 17.46 -7.29
C ASP A 106 -12.15 16.03 -7.42
N GLU A 107 -11.28 15.78 -8.41
CA GLU A 107 -10.65 14.47 -8.57
C GLU A 107 -9.67 14.15 -7.43
N PHE A 108 -8.93 15.14 -6.94
CA PHE A 108 -8.02 14.98 -5.80
C PHE A 108 -8.71 14.51 -4.52
N ASN A 109 -9.95 14.97 -4.27
CA ASN A 109 -10.68 14.69 -3.02
C ASN A 109 -11.66 13.51 -3.11
N LEU A 110 -11.85 12.94 -4.30
CA LEU A 110 -12.77 11.83 -4.55
C LEU A 110 -11.98 10.56 -4.89
N HIS A 111 -12.20 10.01 -6.08
CA HIS A 111 -11.65 8.71 -6.45
C HIS A 111 -10.19 8.78 -6.91
N LEU A 112 -9.74 9.95 -7.38
CA LEU A 112 -8.48 10.13 -8.09
C LEU A 112 -8.31 9.00 -9.13
N THR A 113 -7.24 8.23 -9.00
CA THR A 113 -6.87 7.10 -9.85
C THR A 113 -7.35 5.74 -9.34
N GLY A 114 -8.07 5.73 -8.21
CA GLY A 114 -8.63 4.52 -7.60
C GLY A 114 -7.70 3.80 -6.62
N ASP A 115 -6.59 4.41 -6.20
CA ASP A 115 -5.58 3.76 -5.35
C ASP A 115 -6.18 3.29 -4.00
N ILE A 116 -7.01 4.12 -3.35
CA ILE A 116 -7.67 3.76 -2.10
C ILE A 116 -8.70 2.64 -2.31
N HIS A 117 -9.37 2.58 -3.46
CA HIS A 117 -10.27 1.46 -3.79
C HIS A 117 -9.50 0.15 -3.92
N ALA A 118 -8.32 0.19 -4.54
CA ALA A 118 -7.43 -0.96 -4.64
C ALA A 118 -6.93 -1.43 -3.26
N VAL A 119 -6.57 -0.48 -2.38
CA VAL A 119 -6.22 -0.77 -0.98
C VAL A 119 -7.38 -1.42 -0.23
N ALA A 120 -8.60 -0.90 -0.36
CA ALA A 120 -9.78 -1.47 0.28
C ALA A 120 -10.07 -2.89 -0.24
N ALA A 121 -9.98 -3.10 -1.56
CA ALA A 121 -10.15 -4.42 -2.17
C ALA A 121 -9.10 -5.42 -1.67
N ALA A 122 -7.82 -5.03 -1.63
CA ALA A 122 -6.74 -5.89 -1.14
C ALA A 122 -6.91 -6.24 0.35
N ASN A 123 -7.22 -5.26 1.21
CA ASN A 123 -7.46 -5.50 2.63
C ASN A 123 -8.64 -6.44 2.86
N ASN A 124 -9.75 -6.23 2.15
CA ASN A 124 -10.96 -7.03 2.31
C ASN A 124 -10.83 -8.42 1.69
N LEU A 125 -10.00 -8.60 0.65
CA LEU A 125 -9.61 -9.91 0.14
C LEU A 125 -8.88 -10.73 1.22
N ILE A 126 -7.92 -10.11 1.93
CA ILE A 126 -7.19 -10.78 3.02
C ILE A 126 -8.16 -11.18 4.13
N ALA A 127 -9.07 -10.28 4.53
CA ALA A 127 -10.10 -10.58 5.51
C ALA A 127 -11.00 -11.74 5.06
N ALA A 128 -11.48 -11.73 3.82
CA ALA A 128 -12.33 -12.79 3.27
C ALA A 128 -11.61 -14.14 3.21
N ALA A 129 -10.34 -14.15 2.79
CA ALA A 129 -9.53 -15.36 2.74
C ALA A 129 -9.25 -15.94 4.13
N LEU A 130 -9.05 -15.10 5.14
CA LEU A 130 -8.90 -15.53 6.52
C LEU A 130 -10.17 -16.25 7.02
N GLU A 131 -11.35 -15.64 6.86
CA GLU A 131 -12.60 -16.27 7.30
C GLU A 131 -12.87 -17.58 6.55
N ALA A 132 -12.67 -17.59 5.22
CA ALA A 132 -12.83 -18.80 4.41
C ALA A 132 -11.85 -19.90 4.83
N ARG A 133 -10.60 -19.53 5.18
CA ARG A 133 -9.61 -20.46 5.68
C ARG A 133 -10.04 -21.09 7.00
N MET A 134 -10.49 -20.30 7.98
CA MET A 134 -10.98 -20.81 9.25
C MET A 134 -12.17 -21.75 9.07
N PHE A 135 -13.15 -21.37 8.23
CA PHE A 135 -14.35 -22.16 7.96
C PHE A 135 -14.02 -23.52 7.30
N HIS A 136 -13.13 -23.54 6.31
CA HIS A 136 -12.74 -24.79 5.66
C HIS A 136 -11.86 -25.66 6.56
N GLU A 137 -11.04 -25.06 7.42
CA GLU A 137 -10.28 -25.81 8.41
C GLU A 137 -11.19 -26.48 9.45
N SER A 138 -12.24 -25.83 9.93
CA SER A 138 -13.15 -26.41 10.93
C SER A 138 -14.06 -27.53 10.39
N THR A 139 -14.28 -27.56 9.07
CA THR A 139 -15.24 -28.48 8.44
C THR A 139 -14.60 -29.65 7.70
N GLN A 140 -13.28 -29.66 7.54
CA GLN A 140 -12.56 -30.65 6.72
C GLN A 140 -11.50 -31.41 7.53
N SER A 141 -11.32 -32.69 7.18
CA SER A 141 -10.18 -33.47 7.68
C SER A 141 -8.86 -32.95 7.12
N ASP A 142 -7.76 -33.21 7.83
CA ASP A 142 -6.42 -32.76 7.45
C ASP A 142 -6.01 -33.26 6.06
N GLU A 143 -6.35 -34.50 5.74
CA GLU A 143 -6.07 -35.09 4.43
C GLU A 143 -6.87 -34.42 3.31
N ALA A 144 -8.16 -34.12 3.54
CA ALA A 144 -8.98 -33.44 2.55
C ALA A 144 -8.49 -32.00 2.31
N LEU A 145 -8.09 -31.30 3.38
CA LEU A 145 -7.53 -29.96 3.31
C LEU A 145 -6.20 -29.95 2.55
N PHE A 146 -5.29 -30.86 2.90
CA PHE A 146 -4.00 -31.02 2.21
C PHE A 146 -4.20 -31.31 0.72
N ASN A 147 -5.11 -32.22 0.38
CA ASN A 147 -5.40 -32.57 -1.01
C ASN A 147 -5.91 -31.39 -1.84
N ARG A 148 -6.70 -30.48 -1.25
CA ARG A 148 -7.20 -29.27 -1.91
C ARG A 148 -6.12 -28.19 -2.07
N LEU A 149 -5.31 -27.97 -1.04
CA LEU A 149 -4.27 -26.94 -1.05
C LEU A 149 -3.07 -27.32 -1.94
N PHE A 150 -2.79 -28.62 -2.06
CA PHE A 150 -1.64 -29.16 -2.79
C PHE A 150 -2.09 -30.17 -3.84
N PRO A 151 -2.80 -29.75 -4.91
CA PRO A 151 -3.35 -30.68 -5.90
C PRO A 151 -2.23 -31.42 -6.66
N VAL A 152 -2.49 -32.70 -6.98
CA VAL A 152 -1.56 -33.52 -7.78
C VAL A 152 -1.46 -32.95 -9.19
N ARG A 153 -0.24 -32.70 -9.66
CA ARG A 153 0.05 -32.35 -11.05
C ARG A 153 0.73 -33.52 -11.74
N LYS A 154 0.20 -33.90 -12.90
CA LYS A 154 0.80 -34.91 -13.78
C LYS A 154 1.66 -34.21 -14.81
N SER A 155 2.95 -34.53 -14.86
CA SER A 155 3.86 -34.04 -15.89
C SER A 155 4.85 -35.15 -16.26
N GLY A 156 4.95 -35.48 -17.55
CA GLY A 156 5.89 -36.49 -18.03
C GLY A 156 5.67 -37.93 -17.51
N GLY A 157 4.46 -38.29 -17.06
CA GLY A 157 4.16 -39.62 -16.50
C GLY A 157 4.33 -39.72 -14.99
N GLU A 158 4.92 -38.72 -14.34
CA GLU A 158 5.04 -38.65 -12.89
C GLU A 158 3.95 -37.78 -12.27
N SER A 159 3.46 -38.20 -11.09
CA SER A 159 2.48 -37.48 -10.29
C SER A 159 3.18 -36.87 -9.09
N ARG A 160 3.21 -35.53 -9.00
CA ARG A 160 3.88 -34.79 -7.93
C ARG A 160 2.97 -33.68 -7.38
N ARG A 161 3.23 -33.21 -6.17
CA ARG A 161 2.57 -32.05 -5.55
C ARG A 161 3.56 -30.90 -5.38
N PRO A 162 3.88 -30.15 -6.45
CA PRO A 162 4.81 -29.04 -6.33
C PRO A 162 4.19 -27.89 -5.53
N LEU A 163 4.97 -27.30 -4.61
CA LEU A 163 4.53 -26.16 -3.83
C LEU A 163 4.66 -24.86 -4.63
N ALA A 164 3.65 -23.99 -4.49
CA ALA A 164 3.77 -22.60 -4.94
C ALA A 164 4.80 -21.84 -4.07
N PRO A 165 5.41 -20.74 -4.55
CA PRO A 165 6.42 -20.01 -3.80
C PRO A 165 6.02 -19.63 -2.37
N GLY A 166 4.78 -19.18 -2.15
CA GLY A 166 4.29 -18.86 -0.80
C GLY A 166 4.12 -20.09 0.10
N GLN A 167 3.74 -21.22 -0.47
CA GLN A 167 3.65 -22.49 0.24
C GLN A 167 5.04 -23.01 0.62
N ALA A 168 6.04 -22.80 -0.24
CA ALA A 168 7.43 -23.11 0.07
C ALA A 168 7.98 -22.22 1.20
N ALA A 169 7.62 -20.93 1.24
CA ALA A 169 7.98 -20.05 2.35
C ALA A 169 7.39 -20.53 3.68
N ARG A 170 6.15 -21.05 3.68
CA ARG A 170 5.55 -21.66 4.87
C ARG A 170 6.26 -22.96 5.27
N LEU A 171 6.63 -23.81 4.32
CA LEU A 171 7.41 -25.03 4.58
C LEU A 171 8.72 -24.70 5.32
N GLU A 172 9.44 -23.68 4.84
CA GLU A 172 10.66 -23.16 5.47
C GLU A 172 10.39 -22.61 6.87
N LYS A 173 9.36 -21.76 7.03
CA LYS A 173 8.94 -21.20 8.32
C LYS A 173 8.67 -22.27 9.38
N LEU A 174 8.09 -23.41 8.98
CA LEU A 174 7.74 -24.50 9.88
C LEU A 174 8.91 -25.45 10.20
N GLY A 175 10.09 -25.24 9.59
CA GLY A 175 11.25 -26.11 9.72
C GLY A 175 11.01 -27.50 9.12
N LEU A 176 10.19 -27.59 8.07
CA LEU A 176 9.90 -28.84 7.38
C LEU A 176 10.95 -29.15 6.30
N PRO A 177 11.10 -30.41 5.86
CA PRO A 177 12.13 -30.81 4.91
C PRO A 177 12.00 -30.04 3.58
N LEU A 178 13.01 -29.25 3.22
CA LEU A 178 12.96 -28.32 2.08
C LEU A 178 12.84 -29.02 0.73
N GLU A 179 13.27 -30.28 0.64
CA GLU A 179 13.08 -31.14 -0.53
C GLU A 179 11.60 -31.33 -0.88
N ALA A 180 10.70 -31.24 0.12
CA ALA A 180 9.25 -31.33 -0.07
C ALA A 180 8.67 -30.13 -0.83
N ALA A 181 9.44 -29.06 -1.04
CA ALA A 181 9.02 -27.97 -1.93
C ALA A 181 8.80 -28.44 -3.38
N ARG A 182 9.56 -29.45 -3.82
CA ARG A 182 9.42 -30.05 -5.16
C ARG A 182 8.27 -31.05 -5.24
N ASP A 183 8.04 -31.77 -4.15
CA ASP A 183 6.96 -32.73 -4.04
C ASP A 183 6.51 -32.90 -2.59
N ALA A 184 5.32 -32.40 -2.27
CA ALA A 184 4.75 -32.48 -0.93
C ALA A 184 4.37 -33.92 -0.53
N GLU A 185 4.41 -34.90 -1.45
CA GLU A 185 4.24 -36.32 -1.11
C GLU A 185 5.36 -36.85 -0.20
N LEU A 186 6.53 -36.20 -0.18
CA LEU A 186 7.66 -36.54 0.69
C LEU A 186 7.35 -36.32 2.18
N LEU A 187 6.29 -35.59 2.51
CA LEU A 187 5.90 -35.30 3.89
C LEU A 187 5.11 -36.47 4.48
N ASN A 188 5.37 -36.78 5.75
CA ASN A 188 4.53 -37.69 6.54
C ASN A 188 3.22 -37.02 6.97
N SER A 189 2.28 -37.79 7.53
CA SER A 189 0.93 -37.29 7.88
C SER A 189 0.93 -36.09 8.82
N GLU A 190 1.81 -36.06 9.82
CA GLU A 190 1.90 -34.93 10.77
C GLU A 190 2.50 -33.69 10.11
N GLN A 191 3.52 -33.87 9.26
CA GLN A 191 4.10 -32.76 8.50
C GLN A 191 3.10 -32.18 7.49
N ARG A 192 2.31 -33.03 6.82
CA ARG A 192 1.22 -32.61 5.94
C ARG A 192 0.17 -31.81 6.68
N ARG A 193 -0.23 -32.26 7.87
CA ARG A 193 -1.15 -31.54 8.76
C ARG A 193 -0.61 -30.17 9.12
N ARG A 194 0.63 -30.06 9.61
CA ARG A 194 1.27 -28.79 10.00
C ARG A 194 1.40 -27.82 8.81
N LEU A 195 1.70 -28.32 7.62
CA LEU A 195 1.79 -27.50 6.42
C LEU A 195 0.41 -26.99 5.99
N ALA A 196 -0.61 -27.86 5.99
CA ALA A 196 -1.95 -27.55 5.51
C ALA A 196 -2.81 -26.75 6.48
N ARG A 197 -2.68 -26.94 7.79
CA ARG A 197 -3.53 -26.30 8.80
C ARG A 197 -2.81 -25.09 9.42
N LEU A 198 -3.48 -23.94 9.43
CA LEU A 198 -3.00 -22.74 10.13
C LEU A 198 -3.43 -22.76 11.60
N ASP A 199 -4.56 -23.39 11.89
CA ASP A 199 -5.15 -23.50 13.23
C ASP A 199 -5.32 -22.13 13.89
N VAL A 200 -5.86 -21.17 13.12
CA VAL A 200 -6.13 -19.81 13.59
C VAL A 200 -7.04 -19.85 14.80
N ASP A 201 -6.69 -19.08 15.83
CA ASP A 201 -7.58 -18.82 16.95
C ASP A 201 -8.52 -17.64 16.61
N PRO A 202 -9.85 -17.84 16.51
CA PRO A 202 -10.79 -16.79 16.11
C PRO A 202 -10.76 -15.55 17.03
N ASP A 203 -10.42 -15.74 18.31
CA ASP A 203 -10.33 -14.66 19.29
C ASP A 203 -9.03 -13.85 19.18
N GLN A 204 -8.03 -14.37 18.45
CA GLN A 204 -6.75 -13.72 18.18
C GLN A 204 -6.65 -13.19 16.75
N VAL A 205 -7.78 -12.99 16.07
CA VAL A 205 -7.84 -12.33 14.76
C VAL A 205 -7.76 -10.82 14.94
N SER A 206 -6.61 -10.23 14.59
CA SER A 206 -6.38 -8.79 14.62
C SER A 206 -6.90 -8.09 13.35
N TRP A 207 -7.03 -8.82 12.24
CA TRP A 207 -7.40 -8.23 10.95
C TRP A 207 -8.88 -7.82 10.87
N ARG A 208 -9.09 -6.52 10.59
CA ARG A 208 -10.42 -5.90 10.39
C ARG A 208 -10.66 -5.61 8.91
N ARG A 209 -11.92 -5.36 8.56
CA ARG A 209 -12.29 -4.94 7.19
C ARG A 209 -12.14 -3.43 7.06
N VAL A 210 -12.19 -2.90 5.84
CA VAL A 210 -12.11 -1.45 5.63
C VAL A 210 -13.10 -0.93 4.59
N LEU A 211 -13.48 0.34 4.78
CA LEU A 211 -14.34 1.11 3.89
C LEU A 211 -13.87 2.56 3.91
N ASP A 212 -13.80 3.24 2.77
CA ASP A 212 -13.41 4.66 2.73
C ASP A 212 -14.62 5.60 2.84
N THR A 213 -15.42 5.39 3.89
CA THR A 213 -16.60 6.18 4.24
C THR A 213 -16.65 6.37 5.75
N ASN A 214 -17.08 7.54 6.20
CA ASN A 214 -17.28 7.81 7.63
C ASN A 214 -18.55 7.12 8.15
N ASP A 215 -18.46 5.82 8.43
CA ASP A 215 -19.57 5.04 8.99
C ASP A 215 -19.24 4.56 10.41
N ARG A 216 -19.92 5.12 11.40
CA ARG A 216 -19.70 4.78 12.81
C ARG A 216 -20.35 3.46 13.24
N PHE A 217 -21.37 2.99 12.53
CA PHE A 217 -22.11 1.78 12.90
C PHE A 217 -21.32 0.51 12.55
N LEU A 218 -20.34 0.59 11.66
CA LEU A 218 -19.47 -0.53 11.31
C LEU A 218 -18.28 -0.72 12.26
N ARG A 219 -18.15 0.08 13.34
CA ARG A 219 -17.03 -0.04 14.29
C ARG A 219 -17.01 -1.39 15.03
N SER A 220 -18.18 -1.92 15.36
CA SER A 220 -18.34 -3.29 15.85
C SER A 220 -19.55 -3.91 15.15
N ILE A 221 -19.35 -5.09 14.60
CA ILE A 221 -20.38 -5.89 13.91
C ILE A 221 -20.17 -7.37 14.23
N THR A 222 -21.21 -8.17 14.03
CA THR A 222 -21.09 -9.63 14.01
C THR A 222 -21.22 -10.13 12.58
N ILE A 223 -20.26 -10.94 12.13
CA ILE A 223 -20.29 -11.58 10.80
C ILE A 223 -20.67 -13.06 10.90
N GLY A 224 -20.85 -13.74 9.76
CA GLY A 224 -21.14 -15.18 9.71
C GLY A 224 -22.56 -15.56 10.14
N GLN A 225 -23.51 -14.61 10.09
CA GLN A 225 -24.91 -14.82 10.48
C GLN A 225 -25.72 -15.61 9.44
N GLY A 226 -25.12 -15.93 8.28
CA GLY A 226 -25.77 -16.71 7.23
C GLY A 226 -26.03 -18.16 7.65
N ALA A 227 -27.05 -18.79 7.07
CA ALA A 227 -27.41 -20.17 7.38
C ALA A 227 -26.28 -21.17 7.03
N SER A 228 -25.50 -20.87 5.98
CA SER A 228 -24.37 -21.70 5.54
C SER A 228 -23.16 -21.61 6.47
N GLU A 229 -23.01 -20.50 7.19
CA GLU A 229 -21.92 -20.21 8.13
C GLU A 229 -22.34 -20.46 9.59
N LYS A 230 -23.45 -21.18 9.81
CA LYS A 230 -24.02 -21.42 11.14
C LYS A 230 -22.98 -21.96 12.12
N GLY A 231 -22.83 -21.28 13.26
CA GLY A 231 -21.86 -21.62 14.30
C GLY A 231 -20.46 -21.03 14.10
N HIS A 232 -20.23 -20.31 13.00
CA HIS A 232 -18.96 -19.63 12.70
C HIS A 232 -19.11 -18.09 12.75
N THR A 233 -19.89 -17.60 13.70
CA THR A 233 -20.09 -16.17 13.93
C THR A 233 -18.93 -15.58 14.72
N ARG A 234 -18.53 -14.34 14.39
CA ARG A 234 -17.44 -13.62 15.04
C ARG A 234 -17.75 -12.13 15.17
N GLU A 235 -17.32 -11.50 16.26
CA GLU A 235 -17.29 -10.04 16.38
C GLU A 235 -16.05 -9.46 15.69
N THR A 236 -16.25 -8.43 14.88
CA THR A 236 -15.21 -7.72 14.16
C THR A 236 -15.64 -6.29 13.89
N GLY A 237 -14.99 -5.58 12.98
CA GLY A 237 -15.46 -4.28 12.51
C GLY A 237 -14.74 -3.79 11.28
N PHE A 238 -15.07 -2.56 10.92
CA PHE A 238 -14.46 -1.81 9.84
C PHE A 238 -13.65 -0.63 10.38
N ASP A 239 -12.55 -0.37 9.71
CA ASP A 239 -11.78 0.86 9.83
C ASP A 239 -11.84 1.65 8.53
N ILE A 240 -11.48 2.93 8.57
CA ILE A 240 -11.38 3.72 7.35
C ILE A 240 -10.23 3.21 6.47
N ALA A 241 -10.37 3.17 5.15
CA ALA A 241 -9.40 2.50 4.26
C ALA A 241 -7.95 2.98 4.43
N VAL A 242 -7.75 4.29 4.65
CA VAL A 242 -6.42 4.89 4.91
C VAL A 242 -5.76 4.48 6.23
N ALA A 243 -6.53 3.84 7.13
CA ALA A 243 -6.02 3.26 8.38
C ALA A 243 -5.50 1.82 8.21
N SER A 244 -5.72 1.19 7.05
CA SER A 244 -5.24 -0.17 6.77
C SER A 244 -3.72 -0.27 6.83
N GLU A 245 -3.19 -1.38 7.34
CA GLU A 245 -1.77 -1.72 7.20
C GLU A 245 -1.35 -1.82 5.73
N VAL A 246 -2.26 -2.21 4.82
CA VAL A 246 -2.03 -2.23 3.38
C VAL A 246 -1.66 -0.83 2.86
N MET A 247 -2.30 0.23 3.39
CA MET A 247 -1.96 1.62 3.03
C MET A 247 -0.56 2.01 3.52
N ALA A 248 -0.18 1.61 4.73
CA ALA A 248 1.16 1.86 5.27
C ALA A 248 2.24 1.09 4.49
N VAL A 249 1.95 -0.15 4.13
CA VAL A 249 2.82 -1.00 3.30
C VAL A 249 2.99 -0.41 1.90
N LEU A 250 1.90 0.06 1.27
CA LEU A 250 1.94 0.76 -0.02
C LEU A 250 2.81 2.03 0.06
N ALA A 251 2.66 2.81 1.13
CA ALA A 251 3.43 4.04 1.30
C ALA A 251 4.94 3.78 1.54
N LEU A 252 5.33 2.63 2.09
CA LEU A 252 6.75 2.31 2.35
C LEU A 252 7.40 1.45 1.26
N ALA A 253 6.63 0.87 0.34
CA ALA A 253 7.17 0.05 -0.74
C ALA A 253 7.95 0.90 -1.75
N ARG A 254 9.10 0.37 -2.19
CA ARG A 254 9.93 1.00 -3.24
C ARG A 254 9.49 0.62 -4.64
N ASP A 255 8.99 -0.60 -4.80
CA ASP A 255 8.51 -1.17 -6.05
C ASP A 255 7.50 -2.31 -5.76
N LEU A 256 6.93 -2.88 -6.82
CA LEU A 256 5.91 -3.94 -6.72
C LEU A 256 6.44 -5.23 -6.06
N ARG A 257 7.74 -5.52 -6.19
CA ARG A 257 8.34 -6.71 -5.57
C ARG A 257 8.46 -6.50 -4.06
N ASP A 258 9.00 -5.37 -3.63
CA ASP A 258 9.06 -4.97 -2.22
C ASP A 258 7.64 -4.89 -1.61
N LEU A 259 6.67 -4.38 -2.38
CA LEU A 259 5.25 -4.37 -1.98
C LEU A 259 4.74 -5.78 -1.68
N ARG A 260 4.93 -6.73 -2.61
CA ARG A 260 4.50 -8.13 -2.43
C ARG A 260 5.17 -8.79 -1.22
N GLU A 261 6.47 -8.57 -1.04
CA GLU A 261 7.24 -9.13 0.09
C GLU A 261 6.77 -8.55 1.43
N ARG A 262 6.41 -7.27 1.49
CA ARG A 262 5.81 -6.64 2.68
C ARG A 262 4.41 -7.16 2.96
N LEU A 263 3.55 -7.26 1.95
CA LEU A 263 2.21 -7.82 2.09
C LEU A 263 2.26 -9.25 2.66
N GLY A 264 3.19 -10.09 2.19
CA GLY A 264 3.35 -11.46 2.70
C GLY A 264 3.76 -11.55 4.16
N ARG A 265 4.44 -10.53 4.70
CA ARG A 265 4.87 -10.47 6.10
C ARG A 265 3.82 -9.95 7.07
N MET A 266 2.72 -9.37 6.58
CA MET A 266 1.65 -8.86 7.45
C MET A 266 1.03 -10.00 8.26
N VAL A 267 0.94 -9.83 9.57
CA VAL A 267 0.34 -10.79 10.50
C VAL A 267 -1.14 -10.48 10.63
N VAL A 268 -2.00 -11.45 10.30
CA VAL A 268 -3.45 -11.26 10.24
C VAL A 268 -4.19 -11.88 11.43
N ALA A 269 -3.57 -12.87 12.07
CA ALA A 269 -4.08 -13.56 13.24
C ALA A 269 -2.94 -14.32 13.95
N SER A 270 -3.24 -14.93 15.09
CA SER A 270 -2.39 -15.94 15.72
C SER A 270 -3.05 -17.31 15.68
N SER A 271 -2.25 -18.38 15.62
CA SER A 271 -2.74 -19.74 15.80
C SER A 271 -3.07 -20.02 17.26
N ARG A 272 -3.76 -21.14 17.54
CA ARG A 272 -4.03 -21.61 18.91
C ARG A 272 -2.75 -21.95 19.69
N ALA A 273 -1.64 -22.20 18.98
CA ALA A 273 -0.31 -22.37 19.56
C ALA A 273 0.41 -21.04 19.83
N GLY A 274 -0.21 -19.89 19.51
CA GLY A 274 0.37 -18.56 19.64
C GLY A 274 1.34 -18.19 18.51
N GLU A 275 1.38 -18.95 17.42
CA GLU A 275 2.26 -18.65 16.28
C GLU A 275 1.61 -17.59 15.38
N PRO A 276 2.36 -16.59 14.88
CA PRO A 276 1.82 -15.58 13.99
C PRO A 276 1.42 -16.20 12.64
N VAL A 277 0.22 -15.92 12.17
CA VAL A 277 -0.29 -16.32 10.85
C VAL A 277 -0.22 -15.12 9.91
N THR A 278 0.47 -15.27 8.79
CA THR A 278 0.68 -14.16 7.84
C THR A 278 -0.21 -14.24 6.60
N ALA A 279 -0.26 -13.14 5.83
CA ALA A 279 -0.93 -13.17 4.53
C ALA A 279 -0.24 -14.10 3.50
N GLU A 280 1.06 -14.39 3.68
CA GLU A 280 1.76 -15.42 2.88
C GLU A 280 1.29 -16.84 3.29
N ASP A 281 1.09 -17.11 4.59
CA ASP A 281 0.54 -18.39 5.07
C ASP A 281 -0.88 -18.66 4.53
N LEU A 282 -1.69 -17.60 4.39
CA LEU A 282 -3.00 -17.65 3.75
C LEU A 282 -2.94 -17.87 2.23
N GLY A 283 -1.78 -17.66 1.61
CA GLY A 283 -1.59 -17.78 0.17
C GLY A 283 -2.17 -16.61 -0.65
N VAL A 284 -2.44 -15.46 -0.01
CA VAL A 284 -3.11 -14.32 -0.68
C VAL A 284 -2.20 -13.12 -0.94
N ALA A 285 -0.95 -13.14 -0.47
CA ALA A 285 0.01 -12.05 -0.67
C ALA A 285 0.16 -11.66 -2.16
N GLY A 286 0.28 -12.64 -3.06
CA GLY A 286 0.36 -12.39 -4.49
C GLY A 286 -0.92 -11.81 -5.11
N ALA A 287 -2.09 -12.23 -4.63
CA ALA A 287 -3.38 -11.72 -5.10
C ALA A 287 -3.63 -10.28 -4.62
N ALA A 288 -3.28 -9.98 -3.36
CA ALA A 288 -3.30 -8.62 -2.83
C ALA A 288 -2.34 -7.70 -3.62
N ALA A 289 -1.13 -8.17 -3.92
CA ALA A 289 -0.18 -7.42 -4.75
C ALA A 289 -0.71 -7.19 -6.18
N ALA A 290 -1.42 -8.16 -6.77
CA ALA A 290 -2.02 -8.01 -8.09
C ALA A 290 -3.11 -6.93 -8.11
N LEU A 291 -3.93 -6.82 -7.06
CA LEU A 291 -4.92 -5.75 -6.92
C LEU A 291 -4.28 -4.36 -6.78
N LEU A 292 -3.06 -4.30 -6.23
CA LEU A 292 -2.31 -3.06 -6.00
C LEU A 292 -1.31 -2.73 -7.12
N ARG A 293 -1.26 -3.54 -8.19
CA ARG A 293 -0.26 -3.38 -9.26
C ARG A 293 -0.24 -1.96 -9.84
N ASP A 294 -1.42 -1.42 -10.13
CA ASP A 294 -1.55 -0.11 -10.75
C ASP A 294 -1.47 0.99 -9.67
N ALA A 295 -2.11 0.78 -8.52
CA ALA A 295 -2.04 1.65 -7.34
C ALA A 295 -0.64 1.76 -6.71
N CYS A 296 0.36 1.02 -7.20
CA CYS A 296 1.76 1.18 -6.81
C CYS A 296 2.46 2.32 -7.57
N GLN A 297 1.82 2.88 -8.60
CA GLN A 297 2.37 3.92 -9.46
C GLN A 297 1.90 5.30 -8.98
N PRO A 298 2.81 6.25 -8.70
CA PRO A 298 2.44 7.60 -8.32
C PRO A 298 1.61 8.34 -9.38
N THR A 299 0.63 9.11 -8.93
CA THR A 299 -0.23 9.93 -9.80
C THR A 299 0.38 11.31 -10.00
N LEU A 300 0.66 11.69 -11.24
CA LEU A 300 1.12 13.02 -11.58
C LEU A 300 -0.07 13.98 -11.77
N MET A 301 -0.03 15.08 -11.04
CA MET A 301 -0.92 16.24 -11.12
C MET A 301 -0.07 17.52 -11.23
N GLN A 302 -0.70 18.69 -11.10
CA GLN A 302 -0.02 19.97 -11.16
C GLN A 302 -0.60 20.99 -10.18
N THR A 303 0.18 22.03 -9.89
CA THR A 303 -0.28 23.23 -9.19
C THR A 303 -1.04 24.15 -10.16
N LEU A 304 -1.69 25.20 -9.63
CA LEU A 304 -2.29 26.27 -10.46
C LEU A 304 -1.31 26.93 -11.45
N GLU A 305 0.00 26.86 -11.16
CA GLU A 305 1.05 27.46 -11.99
C GLU A 305 1.78 26.42 -12.86
N GLY A 306 1.24 25.19 -12.96
CA GLY A 306 1.81 24.14 -13.80
C GLY A 306 3.05 23.45 -13.23
N THR A 307 3.37 23.69 -11.95
CA THR A 307 4.45 22.95 -11.26
C THR A 307 4.00 21.50 -11.01
N PRO A 308 4.83 20.49 -11.28
CA PRO A 308 4.43 19.09 -11.13
C PRO A 308 4.26 18.68 -9.67
N VAL A 309 3.22 17.87 -9.40
CA VAL A 309 2.91 17.31 -8.08
C VAL A 309 2.67 15.81 -8.21
N LEU A 310 3.39 15.00 -7.46
CA LEU A 310 3.09 13.58 -7.30
C LEU A 310 2.19 13.38 -6.08
N VAL A 311 1.04 12.76 -6.31
CA VAL A 311 0.06 12.39 -5.28
C VAL A 311 0.07 10.87 -5.17
N HIS A 312 0.42 10.34 -3.99
CA HIS A 312 0.46 8.89 -3.83
C HIS A 312 0.46 8.44 -2.37
N ALA A 313 -0.39 7.46 -2.08
CA ALA A 313 -0.66 6.93 -0.74
C ALA A 313 -1.08 7.99 0.29
N GLY A 314 -1.65 7.54 1.41
CA GLY A 314 -2.13 8.46 2.44
C GLY A 314 -2.36 7.79 3.79
N PRO A 315 -1.37 7.13 4.39
CA PRO A 315 -1.55 6.48 5.68
C PRO A 315 -1.79 7.52 6.79
N PHE A 316 -2.49 7.07 7.82
CA PHE A 316 -2.62 7.83 9.06
C PHE A 316 -1.27 8.12 9.72
N ALA A 317 -1.20 9.25 10.42
CA ALA A 317 0.02 9.71 11.06
C ALA A 317 0.08 9.36 12.57
N ASN A 318 -1.00 8.84 13.15
CA ASN A 318 -1.05 8.36 14.53
C ASN A 318 -0.67 6.87 14.63
N ILE A 319 -1.41 5.98 13.94
CA ILE A 319 -1.20 4.52 13.94
C ILE A 319 -0.17 4.06 12.90
N ALA A 320 0.17 4.92 11.93
CA ALA A 320 1.21 4.69 10.94
C ALA A 320 2.12 5.93 10.84
N HIS A 321 2.87 6.06 9.74
CA HIS A 321 3.93 7.07 9.59
C HIS A 321 3.48 8.40 8.99
N GLY A 322 2.30 8.50 8.38
CA GLY A 322 1.73 9.80 8.01
C GLY A 322 2.37 10.54 6.82
N ASN A 323 3.05 9.83 5.91
CA ASN A 323 3.79 10.42 4.79
C ASN A 323 3.28 9.88 3.44
N SER A 324 3.49 10.62 2.35
CA SER A 324 3.31 10.11 0.98
C SER A 324 4.27 8.96 0.69
N SER A 325 4.07 8.26 -0.43
CA SER A 325 4.84 7.04 -0.71
C SER A 325 6.34 7.28 -0.95
N VAL A 326 7.17 6.30 -0.58
CA VAL A 326 8.60 6.22 -0.94
C VAL A 326 8.79 6.17 -2.46
N ALA A 327 7.93 5.44 -3.19
CA ALA A 327 8.00 5.35 -4.65
C ALA A 327 7.88 6.73 -5.33
N ALA A 328 6.96 7.58 -4.87
CA ALA A 328 6.79 8.94 -5.37
C ALA A 328 8.03 9.80 -5.12
N ASP A 329 8.59 9.78 -3.91
CA ASP A 329 9.77 10.60 -3.61
C ASP A 329 11.00 10.15 -4.40
N LEU A 330 11.25 8.84 -4.52
CA LEU A 330 12.36 8.31 -5.32
C LEU A 330 12.23 8.73 -6.79
N LEU A 331 11.02 8.66 -7.33
CA LEU A 331 10.75 9.10 -8.69
C LEU A 331 10.95 10.61 -8.85
N ALA A 332 10.40 11.42 -7.94
CA ALA A 332 10.56 12.87 -7.95
C ALA A 332 12.02 13.28 -7.85
N LEU A 333 12.81 12.66 -6.97
CA LEU A 333 14.22 13.00 -6.77
C LEU A 333 15.06 12.70 -8.02
N ARG A 334 14.76 11.61 -8.72
CA ARG A 334 15.40 11.27 -10.01
C ARG A 334 14.98 12.18 -11.14
N LEU A 335 13.71 12.63 -11.17
CA LEU A 335 13.20 13.55 -12.18
C LEU A 335 13.75 14.97 -11.97
N ALA A 336 13.81 15.42 -10.71
CA ALA A 336 14.39 16.69 -10.33
C ALA A 336 15.89 16.73 -10.68
N GLY A 337 16.63 15.66 -10.40
CA GLY A 337 18.07 15.55 -10.63
C GLY A 337 18.88 16.50 -9.73
N GLU A 338 20.22 16.47 -9.82
CA GLU A 338 21.15 17.14 -8.89
C GLU A 338 20.84 18.60 -8.53
N GLU A 339 20.44 19.40 -9.52
CA GLU A 339 20.14 20.83 -9.34
C GLU A 339 18.65 21.10 -9.06
N GLY A 340 17.86 20.04 -8.95
CA GLY A 340 16.44 20.11 -8.68
C GLY A 340 16.12 19.96 -7.19
N VAL A 341 14.87 20.25 -6.84
CA VAL A 341 14.36 20.21 -5.48
C VAL A 341 13.06 19.42 -5.43
N VAL A 342 12.96 18.49 -4.49
CA VAL A 342 11.73 17.78 -4.17
C VAL A 342 11.21 18.28 -2.83
N VAL A 343 9.99 18.80 -2.84
CA VAL A 343 9.32 19.28 -1.63
C VAL A 343 8.27 18.25 -1.23
N THR A 344 8.41 17.64 -0.05
CA THR A 344 7.44 16.69 0.51
C THR A 344 6.92 17.22 1.84
N GLU A 345 5.94 16.53 2.43
CA GLU A 345 5.41 16.90 3.74
C GLU A 345 5.22 15.70 4.67
N ALA A 346 5.23 16.00 5.98
CA ALA A 346 4.89 15.04 7.01
C ALA A 346 3.58 15.41 7.73
N GLY A 347 2.72 14.43 7.99
CA GLY A 347 1.43 14.64 8.67
C GLY A 347 1.58 15.00 10.16
N PHE A 348 0.60 15.72 10.74
CA PHE A 348 0.69 16.30 12.10
C PHE A 348 1.84 17.30 12.27
N GLY A 349 2.32 17.51 13.50
CA GLY A 349 3.46 18.36 13.81
C GLY A 349 4.79 17.61 13.67
N ALA A 350 5.89 18.31 13.94
CA ALA A 350 7.24 17.75 13.89
C ALA A 350 7.46 16.62 14.92
N ASP A 351 6.77 16.69 16.05
CA ASP A 351 6.75 15.71 17.14
C ASP A 351 6.27 14.32 16.71
N ILE A 352 5.39 14.24 15.71
CA ILE A 352 4.85 12.97 15.20
C ILE A 352 5.26 12.73 13.75
N GLY A 353 4.97 13.68 12.86
CA GLY A 353 5.17 13.52 11.43
C GLY A 353 6.63 13.46 11.04
N LEU A 354 7.39 14.48 11.44
CA LEU A 354 8.80 14.58 11.07
C LEU A 354 9.62 13.50 11.77
N GLU A 355 9.32 13.19 13.04
CA GLU A 355 9.92 12.06 13.76
C GLU A 355 9.75 10.76 12.96
N LYS A 356 8.53 10.40 12.58
CA LYS A 356 8.26 9.17 11.82
C LYS A 356 8.80 9.22 10.40
N PHE A 357 8.85 10.41 9.78
CA PHE A 357 9.52 10.60 8.50
C PHE A 357 11.00 10.21 8.60
N CYS A 358 11.73 10.75 9.57
CA CYS A 358 13.15 10.47 9.77
C CYS A 358 13.41 9.03 10.28
N ALA A 359 12.63 8.57 11.26
CA ALA A 359 12.86 7.29 11.93
C ALA A 359 12.38 6.07 11.12
N ILE A 360 11.31 6.23 10.34
CA ILE A 360 10.66 5.13 9.59
C ILE A 360 10.89 5.30 8.09
N LYS A 361 10.41 6.41 7.50
CA LYS A 361 10.40 6.57 6.03
C LYS A 361 11.81 6.68 5.45
N CYS A 362 12.67 7.56 6.00
CA CYS A 362 14.07 7.69 5.61
C CYS A 362 14.86 6.39 5.79
N ARG A 363 14.65 5.68 6.91
CA ARG A 363 15.28 4.38 7.15
C ARG A 363 14.84 3.32 6.14
N ALA A 364 13.55 3.29 5.79
CA ALA A 364 13.00 2.32 4.84
C ALA A 364 13.38 2.64 3.38
N SER A 365 13.50 3.92 3.03
CA SER A 365 13.83 4.36 1.67
C SER A 365 15.33 4.48 1.40
N GLY A 366 16.14 4.68 2.44
CA GLY A 366 17.54 5.07 2.32
C GLY A 366 17.75 6.55 1.96
N LEU A 367 16.68 7.36 1.97
CA LEU A 367 16.74 8.80 1.67
C LEU A 367 17.02 9.61 2.95
N ALA A 368 17.74 10.72 2.80
CA ALA A 368 17.93 11.71 3.86
C ALA A 368 17.47 13.09 3.36
N PRO A 369 16.74 13.86 4.18
CA PRO A 369 16.43 15.25 3.85
C PRO A 369 17.71 16.11 3.88
N ASP A 370 17.78 17.13 3.03
CA ASP A 370 18.90 18.08 2.92
C ASP A 370 18.78 19.30 3.85
#